data_AF-A0A5R9G301-F1
#
_entry.id   AF-A0A5R9G301-F1
#
_cell.length_a   1.000
_cell.length_b   1.000
_cell.length_c   1.000
_cell.angle_alpha   90.00
_cell.angle_beta   90.00
_cell.angle_gamma   90.00
#
_symmetry.space_group_name_H-M   'P 1'
#
loop_
_entity.id
_entity.type
_entity.pdbx_description
1 polymer ?
#
loop_
_entity_poly.entity_id
_entity_poly.type
_entity_poly.pdbx_seq_one_letter_code
_entity_poly.pdbx_strand_id
1 'polypeptide(L)'
;MGSTAQGKVKDRFGFGVFLELEDAPEVHGFIDLLSYNPDGTINDPDAAPVPLPEVGELVEGVVAMHVDRDRQIRIRVGLPYWEL
;
A
#
# COMPACT_ATOMS: atom_id res chain seq x y z
N MET A 1 -2.43 9.04 11.23
CA MET A 1 -3.11 7.87 10.61
C MET A 1 -4.44 8.34 10.07
N GLY A 2 -4.95 7.73 9.00
CA GLY A 2 -6.20 8.15 8.36
C GLY A 2 -6.09 9.27 7.34
N SER A 3 -4.89 9.87 7.18
CA SER A 3 -4.60 10.82 6.10
C SER A 3 -4.33 10.09 4.79
N THR A 4 -4.65 10.74 3.67
CA THR A 4 -4.23 10.30 2.34
C THR A 4 -2.72 10.43 2.18
N ALA A 5 -2.13 9.51 1.43
CA ALA A 5 -0.74 9.56 0.97
C ALA A 5 -0.69 9.11 -0.49
N GLN A 6 0.12 9.81 -1.29
CA GLN A 6 0.43 9.44 -2.67
C GLN A 6 1.93 9.17 -2.79
N GLY A 7 2.27 8.15 -3.56
CA GLY A 7 3.68 7.84 -3.83
C GLY A 7 3.89 7.02 -5.08
N LYS A 8 5.11 7.09 -5.59
CA LYS A 8 5.56 6.33 -6.75
C LYS A 8 6.24 5.04 -6.30
N VAL A 9 5.90 3.92 -6.92
CA VAL A 9 6.54 2.63 -6.62
C VAL A 9 8.00 2.68 -7.04
N LYS A 10 8.91 2.49 -6.06
CA LYS A 10 10.36 2.48 -6.31
C LYS A 10 10.92 1.06 -6.37
N ASP A 11 10.42 0.17 -5.51
CA ASP A 11 10.85 -1.22 -5.40
C ASP A 11 9.63 -2.13 -5.25
N ARG A 12 9.65 -3.28 -5.92
CA ARG A 12 8.60 -4.30 -5.87
C ARG A 12 9.16 -5.65 -5.48
N PHE A 13 8.52 -6.28 -4.50
CA PHE A 13 8.83 -7.62 -4.02
C PHE A 13 7.56 -8.46 -3.99
N GLY A 14 7.71 -9.79 -3.89
CA GLY A 14 6.56 -10.70 -3.83
C GLY A 14 5.65 -10.50 -2.61
N PHE A 15 6.12 -9.79 -1.58
CA PHE A 15 5.37 -9.51 -0.35
C PHE A 15 4.83 -8.08 -0.25
N GLY A 16 5.19 -7.18 -1.17
CA GLY A 16 4.81 -5.78 -1.10
C GLY A 16 5.63 -4.85 -1.98
N VAL A 17 5.28 -3.57 -1.93
CA VAL A 17 5.94 -2.48 -2.68
C VAL A 17 6.38 -1.36 -1.75
N PHE A 18 7.55 -0.78 -2.04
CA PHE A 18 7.99 0.45 -1.40
C PHE A 18 7.70 1.66 -2.28
N LEU A 19 7.23 2.73 -1.66
CA LEU A 19 6.91 3.98 -2.32
C LEU A 19 7.91 5.07 -1.95
N GLU A 20 8.22 5.92 -2.92
CA GLU A 20 8.72 7.27 -2.70
C GLU A 20 7.51 8.20 -2.57
N LEU A 21 7.36 8.87 -1.41
CA LEU A 21 6.22 9.73 -1.12
C LEU A 21 6.53 11.17 -1.54
N GLU A 22 5.65 11.79 -2.32
CA GLU A 22 5.88 13.12 -2.90
C GLU A 22 6.09 14.20 -1.82
N ASP A 23 5.25 14.19 -0.78
CA ASP A 23 5.28 15.20 0.30
C ASP A 23 6.23 14.84 1.45
N ALA A 24 6.82 13.63 1.44
CA ALA A 24 7.65 13.12 2.54
C ALA A 24 8.72 12.12 2.03
N PRO A 25 9.67 12.57 1.20
CA PRO A 25 10.65 11.69 0.55
C PRO A 25 11.58 10.95 1.53
N GLU A 26 11.76 11.46 2.75
CA GLU A 26 12.53 10.81 3.82
C GLU A 26 11.77 9.71 4.59
N VAL A 27 10.48 9.54 4.31
CA VAL A 27 9.62 8.53 4.93
C VAL A 27 9.48 7.34 3.98
N HIS A 28 9.67 6.13 4.51
CA HIS A 28 9.50 4.92 3.72
C HIS A 28 8.01 4.55 3.63
N GLY A 29 7.39 4.77 2.48
CA GLY A 29 6.06 4.25 2.19
C GLY A 29 6.12 2.75 1.89
N PHE A 30 5.21 1.96 2.45
CA PHE A 30 5.13 0.53 2.18
C PHE A 30 3.68 0.05 2.09
N ILE A 31 3.40 -0.80 1.09
CA ILE A 31 2.14 -1.50 0.93
C ILE A 31 2.45 -3.00 0.92
N ASP A 32 1.88 -3.76 1.87
CA ASP A 32 1.88 -5.23 1.82
C ASP A 32 0.65 -5.78 1.11
N LEU A 33 0.68 -7.08 0.81
CA LEU A 33 -0.40 -7.80 0.13
C LEU A 33 -1.77 -7.62 0.80
N LEU A 34 -1.84 -7.58 2.14
CA LEU A 34 -3.11 -7.45 2.87
C LEU A 34 -3.61 -6.01 2.95
N SER A 35 -2.75 -5.06 2.63
CA SER A 35 -3.05 -3.64 2.59
C SER A 35 -3.38 -3.16 1.17
N TYR A 36 -3.30 -4.03 0.17
CA TYR A 36 -3.60 -3.72 -1.23
C TYR A 36 -4.87 -4.45 -1.68
N ASN A 37 -6.01 -3.76 -1.60
CA ASN A 37 -7.32 -4.27 -2.00
C ASN A 37 -8.10 -3.23 -2.81
N PRO A 38 -7.58 -2.79 -3.96
CA PRO A 38 -8.14 -1.67 -4.72
C PRO A 38 -9.54 -1.95 -5.27
N ASP A 39 -9.89 -3.22 -5.52
CA ASP A 39 -11.18 -3.63 -6.09
C ASP A 39 -12.13 -4.28 -5.06
N GLY A 40 -11.70 -4.43 -3.81
CA GLY A 40 -12.52 -5.01 -2.75
C GLY A 40 -12.61 -6.55 -2.78
N THR A 41 -11.81 -7.24 -3.59
CA THR A 41 -11.94 -8.69 -3.82
C THR A 41 -11.03 -9.57 -2.97
N ILE A 42 -10.22 -9.01 -2.07
CA ILE A 42 -9.20 -9.78 -1.32
C ILE A 42 -9.73 -10.98 -0.52
N ASN A 43 -11.01 -10.98 -0.12
CA ASN A 43 -11.66 -12.08 0.60
C ASN A 43 -12.48 -13.01 -0.30
N ASP A 44 -12.62 -12.70 -1.59
CA ASP A 44 -13.38 -13.51 -2.53
C ASP A 44 -12.53 -14.71 -2.97
N PRO A 45 -12.91 -15.96 -2.62
CA PRO A 45 -12.13 -17.14 -2.96
C PRO A 45 -12.12 -17.46 -4.46
N ASP A 46 -13.08 -16.92 -5.22
CA ASP A 46 -13.21 -17.14 -6.65
C ASP A 46 -12.58 -16.01 -7.49
N ALA A 47 -12.18 -14.90 -6.86
CA ALA A 47 -11.52 -13.79 -7.53
C ALA A 47 -10.05 -14.10 -7.87
N ALA A 48 -9.59 -13.59 -9.01
CA ALA A 48 -8.18 -13.65 -9.35
C ALA A 48 -7.38 -12.72 -8.41
N PRO A 49 -6.16 -13.10 -7.97
CA PRO A 49 -5.32 -12.24 -7.17
C PRO A 49 -5.03 -10.91 -7.88
N VAL A 50 -5.26 -9.81 -7.18
CA VAL A 50 -4.91 -8.48 -7.67
C VAL A 50 -3.38 -8.32 -7.63
N PRO A 51 -2.71 -8.08 -8.77
CA PRO A 51 -1.27 -7.89 -8.76
C PRO A 51 -0.89 -6.59 -8.05
N LEU A 52 0.21 -6.63 -7.27
CA LEU A 52 0.80 -5.41 -6.72
C LEU A 52 1.21 -4.45 -7.85
N PRO A 53 1.16 -3.12 -7.62
CA PRO A 53 1.58 -2.11 -8.58
C PRO A 53 3.01 -2.33 -9.10
N GLU A 54 3.25 -1.94 -10.35
CA GLU A 54 4.56 -2.04 -11.00
C GLU A 54 5.49 -0.88 -10.60
N VAL A 55 6.81 -1.09 -10.73
CA VAL A 55 7.80 -0.02 -10.50
C VAL A 55 7.52 1.14 -11.45
N GLY A 56 7.42 2.34 -10.88
CA GLY A 56 7.12 3.57 -11.60
C GLY A 56 5.65 3.98 -11.59
N GLU A 57 4.73 3.11 -11.15
CA GLU A 57 3.31 3.46 -11.02
C GLU A 57 3.08 4.39 -9.83
N LEU A 58 2.08 5.27 -9.96
CA LEU A 58 1.59 6.12 -8.88
C LEU A 58 0.47 5.41 -8.13
N VAL A 59 0.54 5.46 -6.80
CA VAL A 59 -0.44 4.83 -5.92
C VAL A 59 -0.90 5.85 -4.88
N GLU A 60 -2.22 5.92 -4.69
CA GLU A 60 -2.86 6.71 -3.64
C GLU A 60 -3.52 5.77 -2.63
N GLY A 61 -3.40 6.09 -1.35
CA GLY A 61 -4.01 5.31 -0.28
C GLY A 61 -4.05 6.07 1.03
N VAL A 62 -4.39 5.35 2.10
CA VAL A 62 -4.54 5.92 3.44
C VAL A 62 -3.43 5.41 4.36
N VAL A 63 -2.85 6.29 5.16
CA VAL A 63 -1.86 5.92 6.18
C VAL A 63 -2.51 5.09 7.28
N ALA A 64 -2.26 3.78 7.26
CA ALA A 64 -2.88 2.79 8.14
C ALA A 64 -2.04 2.51 9.40
N MET A 65 -0.72 2.63 9.33
CA MET A 65 0.17 2.38 10.47
C MET A 65 1.47 3.19 10.36
N HIS A 66 2.04 3.56 11.51
CA HIS A 66 3.39 4.10 11.63
C HIS A 66 4.28 3.03 12.26
N VAL A 67 5.47 2.85 11.70
CA VAL A 67 6.50 1.95 12.20
C VAL A 67 7.68 2.83 12.59
N ASP A 68 7.69 3.26 13.85
CA ASP A 68 8.56 4.33 14.34
C ASP A 68 10.05 4.00 14.26
N ARG A 69 10.41 2.71 14.32
CA ARG A 69 11.80 2.27 14.32
C ARG A 69 12.55 2.63 13.03
N ASP A 70 11.84 2.59 11.89
CA ASP A 70 12.45 2.64 10.55
C ASP A 70 11.95 3.82 9.71
N ARG A 71 11.26 4.79 10.35
CA ARG A 71 10.56 5.91 9.68
C ARG A 71 9.69 5.42 8.51
N GLN A 72 9.01 4.29 8.74
CA GLN A 72 8.19 3.64 7.74
C GLN A 72 6.72 3.86 8.07
N ILE A 73 5.91 4.08 7.03
CA ILE A 73 4.46 4.06 7.14
C ILE A 73 3.89 2.94 6.30
N ARG A 74 2.84 2.30 6.80
CA ARG A 74 2.04 1.37 6.03
C ARG A 74 0.88 2.11 5.39
N ILE A 75 0.74 1.96 4.09
CA ILE A 75 -0.34 2.55 3.30
C ILE A 75 -1.32 1.44 2.93
N ARG A 76 -2.61 1.73 3.08
CA ARG A 76 -3.70 0.86 2.64
C ARG A 76 -4.34 1.45 1.39
N VAL A 77 -4.55 0.62 0.38
CA VAL A 77 -5.27 0.95 -0.85
C VAL A 77 -6.57 0.16 -0.86
N GLY A 78 -7.69 0.88 -0.97
CA GLY A 78 -9.03 0.31 -0.93
C GLY A 78 -9.49 -0.14 0.46
N LEU A 79 -10.51 -1.01 0.48
CA LEU A 79 -11.17 -1.46 1.70
C LEU A 79 -10.27 -2.43 2.47
N PRO A 80 -10.21 -2.36 3.81
CA PRO A 80 -9.47 -3.34 4.57
C PRO A 80 -10.11 -4.73 4.45
N TYR A 81 -9.27 -5.77 4.48
CA TYR A 81 -9.73 -7.16 4.37
C TYR A 81 -10.68 -7.61 5.51
N TRP A 82 -10.85 -6.83 6.58
CA TRP A 82 -11.72 -7.19 7.71
C TRP A 82 -13.09 -6.50 7.69
N GLU A 83 -13.36 -5.61 6.73
CA GLU A 83 -14.65 -4.90 6.62
C GLU A 83 -15.60 -5.52 5.57
N LEU A 84 -15.29 -6.73 5.09
CA LEU A 84 -16.02 -7.43 4.02
C LEU A 84 -16.53 -8.80 4.48
#